data_AF-A0A357V6D1-F1
#
_entry.id   AF-A0A357V6D1-F1
#
_cell.length_a   1.000
_cell.length_b   1.000
_cell.length_c   1.000
_cell.angle_alpha   90.00
_cell.angle_beta   90.00
_cell.angle_gamma   90.00
#
_symmetry.space_group_name_H-M   'P 1'
#
loop_
_entity.id
_entity.type
_entity.pdbx_description
1 polymer ?
#
loop_
_entity_poly.entity_id
_entity_poly.type
_entity_poly.pdbx_seq_one_letter_code
_entity_poly.pdbx_strand_id
1 'polypeptide(L)'
;MTETTRPITRRGGLRLLAAAALVLLTALVLSPGQAVAKYASLVIDAETGEVLHAVNADTRNYPASLTKMMTLYKMFEAVENGRWSMNTRLRMSARAAGQPPSKLGLKPGQTISVRDAILALSVKSANDIAAAVAENYSGKEWKFAREMTATARRLGMNRTTFRNASGLP
;
A
#
# COMPACT_ATOMS: atom_id res chain seq x y z
N MET A 1 -66.94 -40.21 1.34
CA MET A 1 -66.09 -39.10 0.88
C MET A 1 -65.43 -38.48 2.10
N THR A 2 -64.17 -38.82 2.37
CA THR A 2 -63.36 -38.17 3.41
C THR A 2 -61.97 -37.94 2.84
N GLU A 3 -61.72 -36.68 2.45
CA GLU A 3 -60.48 -36.22 1.85
C GLU A 3 -59.47 -35.93 2.96
N THR A 4 -58.29 -36.58 2.91
CA THR A 4 -57.24 -36.43 3.92
C THR A 4 -56.20 -35.44 3.42
N THR A 5 -56.21 -34.20 3.92
CA THR A 5 -55.24 -33.15 3.60
C THR A 5 -53.94 -33.37 4.39
N ARG A 6 -52.81 -33.61 3.69
CA ARG A 6 -51.48 -33.69 4.32
C ARG A 6 -50.88 -32.29 4.50
N PRO A 7 -50.22 -31.99 5.63
CA PRO A 7 -49.62 -30.68 5.86
C PRO A 7 -48.33 -30.52 5.06
N ILE A 8 -48.25 -29.45 4.28
CA ILE A 8 -47.05 -29.04 3.53
C ILE A 8 -46.02 -28.52 4.55
N THR A 9 -44.95 -29.28 4.77
CA THR A 9 -43.89 -28.91 5.72
C THR A 9 -42.96 -27.85 5.10
N ARG A 10 -42.89 -26.66 5.71
CA ARG A 10 -42.01 -25.52 5.37
C ARG A 10 -40.51 -25.82 5.63
N ARG A 11 -39.97 -26.93 5.14
CA ARG A 11 -38.56 -27.32 5.35
C ARG A 11 -37.55 -26.52 4.52
N GLY A 12 -37.98 -25.87 3.44
CA GLY A 12 -37.10 -25.12 2.53
C GLY A 12 -36.58 -23.78 3.10
N GLY A 13 -37.45 -23.02 3.80
CA GLY A 13 -37.08 -21.72 4.36
C GLY A 13 -36.01 -21.81 5.44
N LEU A 14 -36.07 -22.85 6.27
CA LEU A 14 -35.09 -23.04 7.37
C LEU A 14 -33.68 -23.38 6.85
N ARG A 15 -33.58 -24.10 5.73
CA ARG A 15 -32.30 -24.43 5.08
C ARG A 15 -31.68 -23.21 4.39
N LEU A 16 -32.50 -22.36 3.77
CA LEU A 16 -32.05 -21.11 3.16
C LEU A 16 -31.56 -20.10 4.21
N LEU A 17 -32.26 -20.00 5.35
CA LEU A 17 -31.84 -19.17 6.48
C LEU A 17 -30.53 -19.67 7.10
N ALA A 18 -30.37 -20.98 7.26
CA ALA A 18 -29.12 -21.57 7.77
C ALA A 18 -27.94 -21.35 6.82
N ALA A 19 -28.15 -21.47 5.50
CA ALA A 19 -27.12 -21.19 4.50
C ALA A 19 -26.72 -19.71 4.48
N ALA A 20 -27.69 -18.79 4.55
CA ALA A 20 -27.43 -17.36 4.62
C ALA A 20 -26.66 -16.98 5.90
N ALA A 21 -27.03 -17.56 7.04
CA ALA A 21 -26.32 -17.35 8.30
C ALA A 21 -24.86 -17.84 8.26
N LEU A 22 -24.61 -18.99 7.61
CA LEU A 22 -23.26 -19.53 7.44
C LEU A 22 -22.39 -18.67 6.52
N VAL A 23 -22.95 -18.15 5.42
CA VAL A 23 -22.27 -17.19 4.53
C VAL A 23 -21.96 -15.88 5.26
N LEU A 24 -22.89 -15.40 6.09
CA LEU A 24 -22.66 -14.18 6.89
C LEU A 24 -21.56 -14.39 7.94
N LEU A 25 -21.57 -15.55 8.64
CA LEU A 25 -20.55 -15.89 9.63
C LEU A 25 -19.17 -16.02 8.99
N THR A 26 -19.06 -16.69 7.84
CA THR A 26 -17.79 -16.86 7.13
C THR A 26 -17.25 -15.53 6.61
N ALA A 27 -18.12 -14.63 6.12
CA ALA A 27 -17.72 -13.27 5.75
C ALA A 27 -17.23 -12.44 6.95
N LEU A 28 -17.83 -12.62 8.14
CA LEU A 28 -17.40 -11.95 9.35
C LEU A 28 -16.02 -12.44 9.84
N VAL A 29 -15.76 -13.75 9.76
CA VAL A 29 -14.48 -14.36 10.17
C VAL A 29 -13.35 -14.05 9.18
N LEU A 30 -13.66 -13.92 7.89
CA LEU A 30 -12.67 -13.60 6.84
C LEU A 30 -12.42 -12.10 6.66
N SER A 31 -13.12 -11.25 7.42
CA SER A 31 -12.89 -9.80 7.38
C SER A 31 -11.47 -9.49 7.89
N PRO A 32 -10.61 -8.83 7.10
CA PRO A 32 -9.28 -8.47 7.57
C PRO A 32 -9.41 -7.55 8.79
N GLY A 33 -8.91 -8.00 9.94
CA GLY A 33 -8.96 -7.22 11.17
C GLY A 33 -8.39 -5.81 10.96
N GLN A 34 -9.05 -4.80 11.52
CA GLN A 34 -8.54 -3.43 11.51
C GLN A 34 -7.16 -3.41 12.13
N ALA A 35 -6.18 -2.88 11.39
CA ALA A 35 -4.87 -2.57 11.91
C ALA A 35 -5.01 -1.42 12.92
N VAL A 36 -5.21 -1.76 14.20
CA VAL A 36 -5.02 -0.82 15.29
C VAL A 36 -3.51 -0.61 15.40
N ALA A 37 -3.05 0.64 15.31
CA ALA A 37 -1.64 0.98 15.46
C ALA A 37 -1.17 0.63 16.88
N LYS A 38 -0.79 -0.63 17.09
CA LYS A 38 -0.14 -1.09 18.31
C LYS A 38 1.32 -0.69 18.23
N TYR A 39 1.87 -0.23 19.35
CA TYR A 39 3.30 0.02 19.46
C TYR A 39 4.08 -1.17 18.89
N ALA A 40 4.97 -0.89 17.93
CA ALA A 40 5.82 -1.88 17.30
C ALA A 40 7.24 -1.32 17.22
N SER A 41 8.21 -2.18 17.50
CA SER A 41 9.63 -1.86 17.48
C SER A 41 10.42 -3.06 16.97
N LEU A 42 11.50 -2.79 16.26
CA LEU A 42 12.41 -3.79 15.74
C LEU A 42 13.80 -3.18 15.68
N VAL A 43 14.78 -3.81 16.32
CA VAL A 43 16.20 -3.43 16.26
C VAL A 43 16.95 -4.65 15.75
N ILE A 44 17.75 -4.43 14.71
CA ILE A 44 18.49 -5.48 14.02
C ILE A 44 19.94 -5.00 13.87
N ASP A 45 20.88 -5.90 14.06
CA ASP A 45 22.27 -5.69 13.63
C ASP A 45 22.36 -5.70 12.10
N ALA A 46 22.84 -4.60 11.52
CA ALA A 46 22.77 -4.39 10.06
C ALA A 46 23.70 -5.32 9.25
N GLU A 47 24.78 -5.84 9.86
CA GLU A 47 25.76 -6.68 9.17
C GLU A 47 25.33 -8.16 9.20
N THR A 48 24.87 -8.63 10.35
CA THR A 48 24.54 -10.03 10.59
C THR A 48 23.07 -10.35 10.38
N GLY A 49 22.19 -9.36 10.49
CA GLY A 49 20.74 -9.55 10.51
C GLY A 49 20.20 -10.07 11.85
N GLU A 50 21.02 -10.12 12.90
CA GLU A 50 20.58 -10.56 14.23
C GLU A 50 19.51 -9.61 14.80
N VAL A 51 18.38 -10.18 15.24
CA VAL A 51 17.32 -9.41 15.91
C VAL A 51 17.70 -9.18 17.37
N LEU A 52 18.05 -7.94 17.69
CA LEU A 52 18.44 -7.52 19.05
C LEU A 52 17.23 -7.17 19.92
N HIS A 53 16.13 -6.74 19.29
CA HIS A 53 14.89 -6.40 19.98
C HIS A 53 13.70 -6.47 19.02
N ALA A 54 12.56 -6.99 19.49
CA ALA A 54 11.32 -7.02 18.71
C ALA A 54 10.08 -6.92 19.61
N VAL A 55 9.16 -6.01 19.26
CA VAL A 55 7.81 -5.93 19.81
C VAL A 55 6.83 -5.78 18.67
N ASN A 56 5.84 -6.67 18.58
CA ASN A 56 4.80 -6.64 17.54
C ASN A 56 5.35 -6.52 16.10
N ALA A 57 6.56 -7.02 15.81
CA ALA A 57 7.28 -6.78 14.56
C ALA A 57 6.52 -7.21 13.30
N ASP A 58 5.72 -8.28 13.39
CA ASP A 58 4.88 -8.77 12.29
C ASP A 58 3.45 -8.21 12.28
N THR A 59 3.11 -7.33 13.22
CA THR A 59 1.78 -6.72 13.27
C THR A 59 1.63 -5.76 12.09
N ARG A 60 0.54 -5.91 11.33
CA ARG A 60 0.24 -4.99 10.22
C ARG A 60 -0.12 -3.63 10.81
N ASN A 61 0.62 -2.61 10.40
CA ASN A 61 0.42 -1.23 10.79
C ASN A 61 0.31 -0.34 9.54
N TYR A 62 -0.34 0.82 9.67
CA TYR A 62 -0.29 1.84 8.64
C TYR A 62 1.09 2.50 8.66
N PRO A 63 1.89 2.39 7.59
CA PRO A 63 3.27 2.90 7.59
C PRO A 63 3.36 4.42 7.49
N ALA A 64 2.26 5.10 7.15
CA ALA A 64 2.26 6.50 6.77
C ALA A 64 3.42 6.81 5.80
N SER A 65 4.16 7.89 6.04
CA SER A 65 5.26 8.32 5.17
C SER A 65 6.43 7.33 5.05
N LEU A 66 6.55 6.30 5.89
CA LEU A 66 7.56 5.24 5.69
C LEU A 66 7.38 4.52 4.35
N THR A 67 6.18 4.61 3.76
CA THR A 67 5.91 4.19 2.37
C THR A 67 6.94 4.72 1.37
N LYS A 68 7.42 5.95 1.56
CA LYS A 68 8.37 6.60 0.65
C LYS A 68 9.76 5.93 0.64
N MET A 69 10.08 5.07 1.62
CA MET A 69 11.31 4.26 1.56
C MET A 69 11.29 3.30 0.37
N MET A 70 10.14 2.67 0.07
CA MET A 70 10.00 1.84 -1.12
C MET A 70 9.98 2.68 -2.41
N THR A 71 9.42 3.89 -2.36
CA THR A 71 9.49 4.83 -3.49
C THR A 71 10.95 5.19 -3.80
N LEU A 72 11.75 5.52 -2.77
CA LEU A 72 13.20 5.75 -2.90
C LEU A 72 13.94 4.51 -3.42
N TYR A 73 13.65 3.33 -2.87
CA TYR A 73 14.24 2.07 -3.35
C TYR A 73 14.03 1.88 -4.85
N LYS A 74 12.80 2.09 -5.35
CA LYS A 74 12.48 2.01 -6.78
C LYS A 74 13.18 3.08 -7.62
N MET A 75 13.41 4.28 -7.08
CA MET A 75 14.18 5.32 -7.76
C MET A 75 15.65 4.92 -7.88
N PHE A 76 16.26 4.40 -6.82
CA PHE A 76 17.64 3.92 -6.86
C PHE A 76 17.79 2.74 -7.82
N GLU A 77 16.87 1.77 -7.81
CA GLU A 77 16.84 0.68 -8.78
C GLU A 77 16.78 1.19 -10.23
N ALA A 78 15.99 2.23 -10.50
CA ALA A 78 15.93 2.87 -11.82
C ALA A 78 17.21 3.63 -12.20
N VAL A 79 17.97 4.14 -11.23
CA VAL A 79 19.26 4.77 -11.51
C VAL A 79 20.32 3.70 -11.79
N GLU A 80 20.36 2.67 -10.96
CA GLU A 80 21.32 1.56 -11.06
C GLU A 80 21.17 0.79 -12.37
N ASN A 81 19.94 0.53 -12.82
CA ASN A 81 19.69 -0.17 -14.08
C ASN A 81 19.77 0.74 -15.33
N GLY A 82 20.18 2.00 -15.17
CA GLY A 82 20.34 2.95 -16.27
C GLY A 82 19.03 3.49 -16.86
N ARG A 83 17.87 3.16 -16.28
CA ARG A 83 16.57 3.70 -16.73
C ARG A 83 16.49 5.22 -16.53
N TRP A 84 17.01 5.71 -15.41
CA TRP A 84 17.12 7.14 -15.08
C TRP A 84 18.57 7.48 -14.75
N SER A 85 18.92 8.75 -14.93
CA SER A 85 20.12 9.33 -14.32
C SER A 85 19.70 10.31 -13.23
N MET A 86 20.65 10.74 -12.40
CA MET A 86 20.41 11.79 -11.41
C MET A 86 19.91 13.11 -12.03
N ASN A 87 20.17 13.34 -13.33
CA ASN A 87 19.79 14.53 -14.06
C ASN A 87 18.46 14.38 -14.82
N THR A 88 17.89 13.18 -14.88
CA THR A 88 16.59 12.94 -15.51
C THR A 88 15.53 13.87 -14.91
N ARG A 89 14.73 14.50 -15.76
CA ARG A 89 13.69 15.45 -15.36
C ARG A 89 12.35 14.74 -15.24
N LEU A 90 11.78 14.75 -14.05
CA LEU A 90 10.46 14.21 -13.75
C LEU A 90 9.42 15.32 -13.89
N ARG A 91 8.38 15.08 -14.69
CA ARG A 91 7.34 16.07 -14.95
C ARG A 91 6.29 16.06 -13.84
N MET A 92 5.91 17.25 -13.38
CA MET A 92 4.80 17.44 -12.44
C MET A 92 3.46 17.43 -13.18
N SER A 93 2.56 16.55 -12.76
CA SER A 93 1.16 16.56 -13.21
C SER A 93 0.28 17.43 -12.31
N ALA A 94 -0.94 17.72 -12.76
CA ALA A 94 -1.95 18.37 -11.92
C ALA A 94 -2.28 17.57 -10.67
N ARG A 95 -2.33 16.25 -10.80
CA ARG A 95 -2.60 15.32 -9.69
C ARG A 95 -1.48 15.31 -8.66
N ALA A 96 -0.23 15.30 -9.11
CA ALA A 96 0.93 15.36 -8.23
C ALA A 96 1.00 16.69 -7.48
N ALA A 97 0.86 17.83 -8.18
CA ALA A 97 0.83 19.15 -7.55
C ALA A 97 -0.33 19.33 -6.55
N GLY A 98 -1.45 18.65 -6.82
CA GLY A 98 -2.66 18.65 -5.99
C GLY A 98 -2.57 17.80 -4.72
N GLN A 99 -1.49 17.05 -4.48
CA GLN A 99 -1.37 16.25 -3.26
C GLN A 99 -1.42 17.14 -1.99
N PRO A 100 -1.96 16.61 -0.88
CA PRO A 100 -2.02 17.33 0.39
C PRO A 100 -0.59 17.56 0.96
N PRO A 101 -0.40 18.56 1.85
CA PRO A 101 0.87 18.80 2.55
C PRO A 101 1.37 17.51 3.26
N SER A 102 2.66 17.23 3.44
CA SER A 102 3.93 17.89 3.13
C SER A 102 4.30 17.88 1.64
N LYS A 103 4.69 19.01 1.04
CA LYS A 103 5.02 19.11 -0.41
C LYS A 103 6.01 20.21 -0.77
N LEU A 104 6.61 20.16 -1.96
CA LEU A 104 7.47 21.23 -2.50
C LEU A 104 6.70 22.34 -3.21
N GLY A 105 5.52 22.04 -3.76
CA GLY A 105 4.64 23.06 -4.34
C GLY A 105 4.98 23.44 -5.79
N LEU A 106 5.61 22.53 -6.55
CA LEU A 106 5.81 22.72 -7.98
C LEU A 106 4.45 22.78 -8.70
N LYS A 107 4.34 23.68 -9.68
CA LYS A 107 3.18 23.84 -10.54
C LYS A 107 3.13 22.74 -11.62
N PRO A 108 1.93 22.37 -12.12
CA PRO A 108 1.80 21.43 -13.23
C PRO A 108 2.63 21.87 -14.44
N GLY A 109 3.31 20.92 -15.08
CA GLY A 109 4.20 21.19 -16.21
C GLY A 109 5.64 21.55 -15.83
N GLN A 110 5.90 21.96 -14.58
CA GLN A 110 7.27 22.09 -14.09
C GLN A 110 7.94 20.72 -13.97
N THR A 111 9.27 20.73 -13.83
CA THR A 111 10.06 19.51 -13.66
C THR A 111 10.98 19.59 -12.45
N ILE A 112 11.34 18.44 -11.92
CA ILE A 112 12.34 18.27 -10.87
C ILE A 112 13.37 17.22 -11.33
N SER A 113 14.65 17.38 -10.94
CA SER A 113 15.64 16.35 -11.24
C SER A 113 15.41 15.11 -10.35
N VAL A 114 15.85 13.92 -10.79
CA VAL A 114 15.81 12.71 -9.94
C VAL A 114 16.58 12.93 -8.63
N ARG A 115 17.74 13.60 -8.69
CA ARG A 115 18.52 13.97 -7.50
C ARG A 115 17.69 14.79 -6.51
N ASP A 116 17.05 15.87 -6.97
CA ASP A 116 16.26 16.75 -6.11
C ASP A 116 15.00 16.05 -5.61
N ALA A 117 14.41 15.15 -6.42
CA ALA A 117 13.28 14.34 -6.00
C ALA A 117 13.64 13.37 -4.87
N ILE A 118 14.83 12.73 -4.94
CA ILE A 118 15.36 11.90 -3.85
C ILE A 118 15.48 12.73 -2.56
N LEU A 119 16.10 13.92 -2.64
CA LEU A 119 16.25 14.82 -1.49
C LEU A 119 14.89 15.29 -0.94
N ALA A 120 13.94 15.60 -1.80
CA ALA A 120 12.60 16.02 -1.40
C ALA A 120 11.85 14.90 -0.64
N LEU A 121 12.02 13.64 -1.06
CA LEU A 121 11.43 12.48 -0.41
C LEU A 121 12.12 12.16 0.92
N SER A 122 13.46 12.21 0.98
CA SER A 122 14.20 11.83 2.18
C SER A 122 14.19 12.92 3.26
N VAL A 123 14.27 14.20 2.89
CA VAL A 123 14.37 15.31 3.85
C VAL A 123 13.01 15.89 4.20
N LYS A 124 12.15 16.13 3.20
CA LYS A 124 10.85 16.79 3.42
C LYS A 124 9.68 15.81 3.45
N SER A 125 9.88 14.55 3.04
CA SER A 125 8.81 13.58 2.87
C SER A 125 7.70 14.12 1.95
N ALA A 126 8.09 14.77 0.85
CA ALA A 126 7.17 15.48 -0.03
C ALA A 126 6.22 14.54 -0.80
N ASN A 127 4.90 14.70 -0.60
CA ASN A 127 3.83 13.89 -1.18
C ASN A 127 3.63 14.15 -2.68
N ASP A 128 3.73 15.41 -3.09
CA ASP A 128 3.64 15.81 -4.50
C ASP A 128 4.74 15.15 -5.33
N ILE A 129 5.96 15.12 -4.79
CA ILE A 129 7.09 14.45 -5.44
C ILE A 129 6.90 12.93 -5.46
N ALA A 130 6.37 12.31 -4.41
CA ALA A 130 6.08 10.88 -4.43
C ALA A 130 5.09 10.49 -5.54
N ALA A 131 4.01 11.26 -5.69
CA ALA A 131 3.04 11.06 -6.77
C ALA A 131 3.67 11.32 -8.15
N ALA A 132 4.50 12.37 -8.29
CA ALA A 132 5.20 12.66 -9.55
C ALA A 132 6.17 11.54 -9.94
N VAL A 133 6.96 11.02 -9.00
CA VAL A 133 7.85 9.87 -9.24
C VAL A 133 7.05 8.68 -9.74
N ALA A 134 5.96 8.33 -9.07
CA ALA A 134 5.11 7.20 -9.43
C ALA A 134 4.51 7.33 -10.85
N GLU A 135 4.09 8.53 -11.22
CA GLU A 135 3.52 8.83 -12.53
C GLU A 135 4.59 8.82 -13.64
N ASN A 136 5.79 9.33 -13.38
CA ASN A 136 6.89 9.26 -14.35
C ASN A 136 7.46 7.83 -14.47
N TYR A 137 7.34 7.01 -13.42
CA TYR A 137 7.83 5.64 -13.41
C TYR A 137 6.84 4.65 -14.06
N SER A 138 5.57 4.66 -13.69
CA SER A 138 4.60 3.65 -14.17
C SER A 138 3.45 4.26 -14.98
N GLY A 139 3.51 5.56 -15.31
CA GLY A 139 2.44 6.31 -15.98
C GLY A 139 1.26 6.68 -15.07
N LYS A 140 0.95 5.84 -14.08
CA LYS A 140 -0.10 6.06 -13.07
C LYS A 140 0.37 5.54 -11.70
N GLU A 141 0.03 6.26 -10.63
CA GLU A 141 0.47 5.89 -9.28
C GLU A 141 -0.04 4.53 -8.80
N TRP A 142 -1.26 4.12 -9.17
CA TRP A 142 -1.76 2.80 -8.80
C TRP A 142 -0.97 1.65 -9.46
N LYS A 143 -0.42 1.87 -10.67
CA LYS A 143 0.46 0.91 -11.34
C LYS A 143 1.78 0.82 -10.59
N PHE A 144 2.34 1.97 -10.22
CA PHE A 144 3.55 2.04 -9.39
C PHE A 144 3.35 1.34 -8.04
N ALA A 145 2.22 1.53 -7.36
CA ALA A 145 1.93 0.85 -6.11
C ALA A 145 1.84 -0.68 -6.24
N ARG A 146 1.35 -1.19 -7.38
CA ARG A 146 1.42 -2.63 -7.69
C ARG A 146 2.87 -3.10 -7.86
N GLU A 147 3.71 -2.33 -8.54
CA GLU A 147 5.12 -2.63 -8.69
C GLU A 147 5.91 -2.55 -7.36
N MET A 148 5.59 -1.57 -6.50
CA MET A 148 6.11 -1.49 -5.14
C MET A 148 5.72 -2.74 -4.33
N THR A 149 4.47 -3.20 -4.45
CA THR A 149 4.01 -4.41 -3.77
C THR A 149 4.71 -5.66 -4.31
N ALA A 150 4.89 -5.77 -5.63
CA ALA A 150 5.65 -6.86 -6.23
C ALA A 150 7.11 -6.86 -5.76
N THR A 151 7.72 -5.68 -5.62
CA THR A 151 9.08 -5.52 -5.09
C THR A 151 9.15 -5.93 -3.62
N ALA A 152 8.17 -5.53 -2.80
CA ALA A 152 8.04 -5.98 -1.42
C ALA A 152 8.03 -7.52 -1.30
N ARG A 153 7.29 -8.21 -2.19
CA ARG A 153 7.27 -9.68 -2.22
C ARG A 153 8.63 -10.26 -2.59
N ARG A 154 9.34 -9.69 -3.57
CA ARG A 154 10.70 -10.13 -3.93
C ARG A 154 11.69 -9.98 -2.78
N LEU A 155 11.51 -8.95 -1.94
CA LEU A 155 12.33 -8.71 -0.74
C LEU A 155 11.89 -9.53 0.48
N GLY A 156 10.91 -10.43 0.35
CA GLY A 156 10.40 -11.22 1.48
C GLY A 156 9.44 -10.48 2.41
N MET A 157 9.06 -9.24 2.11
CA MET A 157 8.12 -8.41 2.88
C MET A 157 6.66 -8.86 2.64
N ASN A 158 6.34 -10.11 2.94
CA ASN A 158 5.08 -10.77 2.58
C ASN A 158 3.83 -10.14 3.24
N ARG A 159 4.00 -9.34 4.29
CA ARG A 159 2.92 -8.69 5.05
C ARG A 159 2.71 -7.22 4.68
N THR A 160 3.41 -6.71 3.67
CA THR A 160 3.34 -5.31 3.23
C THR A 160 2.57 -5.17 1.93
N THR A 161 1.67 -4.19 1.81
CA THR A 161 0.97 -3.91 0.55
C THR A 161 0.92 -2.40 0.36
N PHE A 162 1.37 -1.94 -0.81
CA PHE A 162 1.36 -0.52 -1.15
C PHE A 162 0.13 -0.18 -1.99
N ARG A 163 -0.46 0.99 -1.71
CA ARG A 163 -1.64 1.52 -2.42
C ARG A 163 -1.35 2.83 -3.16
N ASN A 164 -0.29 3.52 -2.78
CA ASN A 164 0.21 4.74 -3.38
C ASN A 164 1.71 4.87 -3.03
N ALA A 165 2.36 5.94 -3.52
CA ALA A 165 3.79 6.17 -3.35
C ALA A 165 4.14 6.98 -2.09
N SER A 166 3.15 7.58 -1.44
CA SER A 166 3.35 8.56 -0.37
C SER A 166 2.99 8.06 1.03
N GLY A 167 2.10 7.07 1.12
CA GLY A 167 1.49 6.59 2.37
C GLY A 167 0.28 7.38 2.85
N LEU A 168 -0.31 8.21 1.99
CA LEU A 168 -1.56 8.90 2.29
C LEU A 168 -2.74 7.91 2.43
N PRO A 169 -3.73 8.16 3.30
CA PRO A 169 -4.94 7.33 3.43
C PRO A 169 -5.82 7.31 2.19
#